data_AF-A0AAW3WUY8-F1
#
_entry.id   AF-A0AAW3WUY8-F1
#
_cell.length_a   1.000
_cell.length_b   1.000
_cell.length_c   1.000
_cell.angle_alpha   90.00
_cell.angle_beta   90.00
_cell.angle_gamma   90.00
#
_symmetry.space_group_name_H-M   'P 1'
#
loop_
_entity.id
_entity.type
_entity.pdbx_description
1 polymer ?
#
loop_
_entity_poly.entity_id
_entity_poly.type
_entity_poly.pdbx_seq_one_letter_code
_entity_poly.pdbx_strand_id
1 'polypeptide(L)' 'MTNASKVFPTQQKSIEPMRIFKGELTEREKTILYPTINDMRVQSISRILCISVKTVYTHRRNAFPKLGR' A
#
# COMPACT_ATOMS: atom_id res chain seq x y z
N MET A 1 -0.52 41.96 16.28
CA MET A 1 0.22 40.88 15.61
C MET A 1 -0.80 39.84 15.15
N THR A 2 -1.17 39.85 13.87
CA THR A 2 -2.22 38.98 13.30
C THR A 2 -1.57 37.72 12.72
N ASN A 3 -1.88 36.55 13.28
CA ASN A 3 -1.37 35.27 12.81
C ASN A 3 -2.14 34.81 11.56
N ALA A 4 -1.46 34.82 10.41
CA ALA A 4 -1.95 34.23 9.18
C ALA A 4 -1.87 32.70 9.27
N SER A 5 -3.01 32.03 9.41
CA SER A 5 -3.11 30.57 9.31
C SER A 5 -2.89 30.17 7.85
N LYS A 6 -1.74 29.54 7.56
CA LYS A 6 -1.46 28.94 6.25
C LYS A 6 -2.32 27.69 6.10
N VAL A 7 -3.41 27.80 5.35
CA VAL A 7 -4.20 26.65 4.89
C VAL A 7 -3.36 25.93 3.84
N PHE A 8 -2.84 24.75 4.18
CA PHE A 8 -2.19 23.88 3.21
C PHE A 8 -3.27 23.23 2.33
N PRO A 9 -3.22 23.37 1.00
CA PRO A 9 -4.21 22.74 0.14
C PRO A 9 -4.06 21.22 0.22
N THR A 10 -5.09 20.57 0.74
CA THR A 10 -5.24 19.11 0.67
C THR A 10 -5.36 18.73 -0.80
N GLN A 11 -4.26 18.22 -1.37
CA GLN A 11 -4.22 17.69 -2.72
C GLN A 11 -5.20 16.52 -2.82
N GLN A 12 -6.41 16.80 -3.30
CA GLN A 12 -7.48 15.83 -3.51
C GLN A 12 -7.11 15.00 -4.74
N LYS A 13 -6.34 13.94 -4.51
CA LYS A 13 -5.91 13.03 -5.56
C LYS A 13 -7.14 12.36 -6.18
N SER A 14 -7.38 12.61 -7.46
CA SER A 14 -8.42 11.92 -8.23
C SER A 14 -8.28 10.41 -8.01
N ILE A 15 -9.39 9.77 -7.65
CA ILE A 15 -9.47 8.32 -7.57
C ILE A 15 -9.51 7.83 -9.02
N GLU A 16 -8.35 7.67 -9.64
CA GLU A 16 -8.23 6.99 -10.92
C GLU A 16 -8.88 5.60 -10.82
N PRO A 17 -9.70 5.18 -11.79
CA PRO A 17 -10.39 3.90 -11.73
C PRO A 17 -9.36 2.79 -11.54
N MET A 18 -9.57 2.00 -10.49
CA MET A 18 -8.71 0.89 -10.10
C MET A 18 -8.60 -0.06 -11.30
N ARG A 19 -7.43 -0.10 -11.96
CA ARG A 19 -7.17 -1.08 -13.02
C ARG A 19 -7.44 -2.45 -12.41
N ILE A 20 -8.47 -3.15 -12.88
CA ILE A 20 -8.76 -4.52 -12.48
C ILE A 20 -7.60 -5.35 -13.02
N PHE A 21 -6.62 -5.63 -12.16
CA PHE A 21 -5.51 -6.50 -12.49
C PHE A 21 -6.03 -7.93 -12.51
N LYS A 22 -6.54 -8.38 -13.67
CA LYS A 22 -6.80 -9.79 -13.96
C LYS A 22 -5.45 -10.49 -14.17
N GLY A 23 -4.86 -11.00 -13.09
CA GLY A 23 -3.61 -11.74 -13.18
C GLY A 23 -3.28 -12.45 -11.88
N GLU A 24 -2.50 -13.52 -11.98
CA GLU A 24 -2.04 -14.27 -10.82
C GLU A 24 -1.17 -13.40 -9.88
N LEU A 25 -1.15 -13.79 -8.61
CA LEU A 25 -0.23 -13.22 -7.64
C LEU A 25 1.19 -13.66 -8.00
N THR A 26 2.10 -12.69 -8.08
CA THR A 26 3.53 -12.96 -8.17
C THR A 26 4.03 -13.56 -6.86
N GLU A 27 5.14 -14.29 -6.89
CA GLU A 27 5.76 -14.84 -5.68
C GLU A 27 6.08 -13.76 -4.64
N ARG A 28 6.45 -12.56 -5.08
CA ARG A 28 6.73 -11.44 -4.17
C ARG A 28 5.46 -10.92 -3.49
N GLU A 29 4.35 -10.85 -4.23
CA GLU A 29 3.05 -10.49 -3.67
C GLU A 29 2.56 -11.57 -2.69
N LYS A 30 2.70 -12.86 -3.02
CA LYS A 30 2.38 -13.96 -2.10
C LYS A 30 3.20 -13.87 -0.80
N THR A 31 4.51 -13.65 -0.92
CA THR A 31 5.43 -13.50 0.22
C THR A 31 5.03 -12.35 1.15
N ILE A 32 4.50 -11.26 0.60
CA ILE A 32 4.05 -10.09 1.39
C ILE A 32 2.62 -10.30 1.92
N LEU A 33 1.75 -10.96 1.15
CA LEU A 33 0.38 -11.20 1.55
C LEU A 33 0.27 -12.22 2.69
N TYR A 34 1.08 -13.27 2.69
CA TYR A 34 1.05 -14.28 3.76
C TYR A 34 1.16 -13.67 5.17
N PRO A 35 2.18 -12.86 5.53
CA PRO A 35 2.20 -12.21 6.83
C PRO A 35 1.12 -11.13 6.97
N THR A 36 0.66 -10.52 5.87
CA THR A 36 -0.41 -9.52 5.89
C THR A 36 -1.75 -10.11 6.33
N ILE A 37 -2.10 -11.32 5.87
CA ILE A 37 -3.34 -12.02 6.28
C ILE A 37 -3.26 -12.58 7.71
N ASN A 38 -2.05 -12.72 8.24
CA ASN A 38 -1.78 -13.06 9.65
C ASN A 38 -1.71 -11.80 10.53
N ASP A 39 -2.34 -10.71 10.12
CA ASP A 39 -2.41 -9.41 10.82
C ASP A 39 -1.06 -8.79 11.20
N MET A 40 0.03 -9.16 10.51
CA MET A 40 1.34 -8.58 10.80
C MET A 40 1.40 -7.12 10.34
N ARG A 41 1.91 -6.27 11.24
CA ARG A 41 2.14 -4.84 10.97
C ARG A 41 3.15 -4.67 9.83
N VAL A 42 2.94 -3.66 9.00
CA VAL A 42 3.80 -3.37 7.83
C VAL A 42 5.26 -3.15 8.25
N GLN A 43 5.49 -2.56 9.42
CA GLN A 43 6.84 -2.37 9.97
C GLN A 43 7.54 -3.70 10.26
N SER A 44 6.81 -4.69 10.78
CA SER A 44 7.33 -6.03 11.03
C SER A 44 7.64 -6.77 9.73
N ILE A 45 6.74 -6.69 8.75
CA ILE A 45 6.95 -7.28 7.42
C ILE A 45 8.17 -6.67 6.74
N SER A 46 8.32 -5.34 6.81
CA SER A 46 9.48 -4.61 6.28
C SER A 46 10.80 -5.13 6.86
N ARG A 47 10.85 -5.35 8.18
CA ARG A 47 12.04 -5.88 8.87
C ARG A 47 12.33 -7.33 8.48
N ILE A 48 11.31 -8.19 8.47
CA ILE A 48 11.46 -9.64 8.17
C ILE A 48 11.90 -9.85 6.72
N LEU A 49 11.32 -9.10 5.79
CA LEU A 49 11.59 -9.23 4.36
C LEU A 49 12.73 -8.34 3.86
N CYS A 50 13.40 -7.60 4.75
CA CYS A 50 14.49 -6.65 4.45
C CYS A 50 14.16 -5.70 3.29
N ILE A 51 12.95 -5.13 3.28
CA ILE A 51 12.49 -4.18 2.25
C ILE A 51 11.90 -2.94 2.88
N SER A 52 11.85 -1.84 2.13
CA SER A 52 11.24 -0.60 2.62
C SER A 52 9.75 -0.79 2.89
N VAL A 53 9.23 -0.07 3.89
CA VAL A 53 7.79 0.04 4.17
C VAL A 53 7.01 0.46 2.91
N LYS A 54 7.56 1.38 2.10
CA LYS A 54 6.97 1.79 0.83
C LYS A 54 6.81 0.63 -0.13
N THR A 55 7.83 -0.23 -0.26
CA THR A 55 7.81 -1.43 -1.10
C THR A 55 6.72 -2.40 -0.65
N VAL A 56 6.55 -2.61 0.67
CA VAL A 56 5.46 -3.44 1.20
C VAL A 56 4.10 -2.91 0.76
N TYR A 57 3.86 -1.60 0.91
CA TYR A 57 2.60 -0.97 0.47
C TYR A 57 2.40 -1.07 -1.05
N THR A 58 3.45 -0.91 -1.85
CA THR A 58 3.37 -1.07 -3.31
C THR A 58 2.91 -2.47 -3.70
N HIS A 59 3.52 -3.52 -3.12
CA HIS A 59 3.09 -4.88 -3.42
C HIS A 59 1.68 -5.18 -2.90
N ARG A 60 1.31 -4.70 -1.71
CA ARG A 60 -0.08 -4.81 -1.21
C ARG A 60 -1.07 -4.17 -2.19
N ARG A 61 -0.77 -2.94 -2.65
CA ARG A 61 -1.61 -2.20 -3.60
C ARG A 61 -1.78 -2.92 -4.93
N ASN A 62 -0.76 -3.63 -5.39
CA ASN A 62 -0.83 -4.41 -6.63
C ASN A 62 -1.54 -5.76 -6.43
N ALA A 63 -1.44 -6.33 -5.23
CA ALA A 63 -1.97 -7.65 -4.92
C ALA A 63 -3.47 -7.65 -4.57
N PHE A 64 -3.96 -6.66 -3.81
CA PHE A 64 -5.36 -6.63 -3.38
C PHE A 64 -6.37 -6.61 -4.55
N PRO A 65 -6.17 -5.80 -5.61
CA PRO A 65 -7.07 -5.82 -6.77
C PRO A 65 -7.13 -7.18 -7.47
N LYS A 66 -6.05 -7.96 -7.44
CA LYS A 66 -6.01 -9.33 -8.00
C LYS A 66 -6.84 -10.31 -7.17
N LEU A 67 -7.07 -10.01 -5.89
CA LEU A 67 -7.92 -10.78 -4.97
C LEU A 67 -9.36 -10.27 -4.91
N GLY A 68 -9.71 -9.25 -5.70
CA GLY A 68 -11.04 -8.63 -5.68
C GLY A 68 -11.30 -7.76 -4.45
N ARG A 69 -10.25 -7.19 -3.83
CA ARG A 69 -10.33 -6.24 -2.70
C ARG A 69 -9.59 -4.93 -2.95
#